data_AF-A0A950IH97-F1
#
_entry.id   AF-A0A950IH97-F1
#
_cell.length_a   1.000
_cell.length_b   1.000
_cell.length_c   1.000
_cell.angle_alpha   90.00
_cell.angle_beta   90.00
_cell.angle_gamma   90.00
#
_symmetry.space_group_name_H-M   'P 1'
#
loop_
_entity.id
_entity.type
_entity.pdbx_description
1 polymer ?
#
loop_
_entity_poly.entity_id
_entity_poly.type
_entity_poly.pdbx_seq_one_letter_code
_entity_poly.pdbx_strand_id
1 'polypeptide(L)'
;MLTPRLTVNVLTRNAQARLPRLLAELPAYADEILVGVDASSDDRTLEIASDYADVVYRFHLPRPGQLSPARALPFDYATGDWILSIDDDESMEPTFDALVGSLMAAPNVTHYYFPRKWIVADDPYAYVDAPPWFPNWAPRLFRNDRSLVFKPAGAHTMYHLLGPGFYEERTAIHHFEPLWCTPKQRAAKVAAYRTAGATEASETYYEIPHDAPRRPVTPREPALPVVRRAGVVHDAIREAAAPEHPPWAASFERVEMPATMRPGEVALVRVTVRNTGVLTWAPTYAQWPANQWPMLRLTYHLYAGDGGEIDYEGNHRTLLPRVVVPGEAVTFVDTFVAPTTAGDYVVAWDMLSEGHLWFSQIGSAVHAHPLTVRDR
;
A
#
# COMPACT_ATOMS: atom_id res chain seq x y z
N MET A 1 10.76 -21.39 17.49
CA MET A 1 9.77 -20.42 16.97
C MET A 1 8.98 -21.14 15.90
N LEU A 2 7.67 -20.88 15.79
CA LEU A 2 6.86 -21.42 14.70
C LEU A 2 7.37 -20.88 13.36
N THR A 3 7.42 -21.71 12.33
CA THR A 3 7.76 -21.28 10.96
C THR A 3 6.66 -20.36 10.46
N PRO A 4 6.96 -19.15 9.96
CA PRO A 4 5.96 -18.25 9.39
C PRO A 4 5.22 -18.90 8.22
N ARG A 5 3.90 -18.70 8.13
CA ARG A 5 3.06 -19.21 7.05
C ARG A 5 2.85 -18.19 5.94
N LEU A 6 2.78 -18.66 4.70
CA LEU A 6 2.54 -17.86 3.50
C LEU A 6 1.13 -18.05 2.93
N THR A 7 0.38 -16.97 2.82
CA THR A 7 -0.78 -16.88 1.92
C THR A 7 -0.33 -16.34 0.57
N VAL A 8 -0.63 -17.06 -0.51
CA VAL A 8 -0.52 -16.52 -1.88
C VAL A 8 -1.89 -16.02 -2.31
N ASN A 9 -1.98 -14.73 -2.61
CA ASN A 9 -3.18 -14.06 -3.07
C ASN A 9 -3.13 -13.81 -4.58
N VAL A 10 -4.19 -14.21 -5.28
CA VAL A 10 -4.44 -13.90 -6.69
C VAL A 10 -5.75 -13.12 -6.82
N LEU A 11 -5.70 -11.94 -7.43
CA LEU A 11 -6.90 -11.18 -7.82
C LEU A 11 -7.11 -11.35 -9.32
N THR A 12 -8.33 -11.70 -9.72
CA THR A 12 -8.56 -12.09 -11.10
C THR A 12 -9.93 -11.68 -11.64
N ARG A 13 -9.99 -11.55 -12.97
CA ARG A 13 -11.20 -11.33 -13.76
C ARG A 13 -10.99 -11.98 -15.12
N ASN A 14 -11.93 -12.83 -15.56
CA ASN A 14 -11.90 -13.48 -16.86
C ASN A 14 -10.54 -14.11 -17.22
N ALA A 15 -10.06 -14.98 -16.34
CA ALA A 15 -8.75 -15.60 -16.42
C ALA A 15 -8.79 -17.12 -16.61
N GLN A 16 -9.88 -17.68 -17.16
CA GLN A 16 -9.99 -19.13 -17.35
C GLN A 16 -8.81 -19.75 -18.13
N ALA A 17 -8.17 -18.97 -19.00
CA ALA A 17 -7.03 -19.41 -19.81
C ALA A 17 -5.68 -19.35 -19.09
N ARG A 18 -5.56 -18.53 -18.03
CA ARG A 18 -4.29 -18.25 -17.33
C ARG A 18 -4.25 -18.89 -15.94
N LEU A 19 -5.35 -18.78 -15.22
CA LEU A 19 -5.47 -19.16 -13.82
C LEU A 19 -5.09 -20.63 -13.54
N PRO A 20 -5.46 -21.64 -14.36
CA PRO A 20 -5.08 -23.03 -14.10
C PRO A 20 -3.56 -23.25 -14.01
N ARG A 21 -2.79 -22.56 -14.87
CA ARG A 21 -1.33 -22.65 -14.87
C ARG A 21 -0.77 -22.12 -13.56
N LEU A 22 -1.11 -20.90 -13.20
CA LEU A 22 -0.63 -20.26 -11.97
C LEU A 22 -1.01 -21.09 -10.74
N LEU A 23 -2.28 -21.48 -10.61
CA LEU A 23 -2.74 -22.22 -9.43
C LEU A 23 -2.10 -23.61 -9.29
N ALA A 24 -1.68 -24.25 -10.38
CA ALA A 24 -0.93 -25.49 -10.34
C ALA A 24 0.52 -25.32 -9.85
N GLU A 25 1.08 -24.11 -9.93
CA GLU A 25 2.45 -23.79 -9.49
C GLU A 25 2.53 -23.45 -7.99
N LEU A 26 1.48 -22.81 -7.44
CA LEU A 26 1.45 -22.29 -6.07
C LEU A 26 1.70 -23.33 -4.95
N PRO A 27 1.26 -24.60 -5.04
CA PRO A 27 1.49 -25.59 -3.99
C PRO A 27 2.96 -25.85 -3.65
N ALA A 28 3.90 -25.46 -4.51
CA ALA A 28 5.34 -25.58 -4.26
C ALA A 28 5.83 -24.70 -3.10
N TYR A 29 5.12 -23.61 -2.76
CA TYR A 29 5.55 -22.64 -1.75
C TYR A 29 4.42 -22.02 -0.91
N ALA A 30 3.15 -22.21 -1.28
CA ALA A 30 2.00 -21.64 -0.58
C ALA A 30 1.48 -22.56 0.55
N ASP A 31 1.36 -22.03 1.76
CA ASP A 31 0.60 -22.68 2.83
C ASP A 31 -0.91 -22.49 2.67
N GLU A 32 -1.32 -21.37 2.04
CA GLU A 32 -2.70 -21.03 1.73
C GLU A 32 -2.76 -20.34 0.35
N ILE A 33 -3.69 -20.77 -0.49
CA ILE A 33 -4.02 -20.16 -1.78
C ILE A 33 -5.35 -19.43 -1.62
N LEU A 34 -5.29 -18.11 -1.74
CA LEU A 34 -6.42 -17.20 -1.66
C LEU A 34 -6.70 -16.60 -3.05
N VAL A 35 -7.92 -16.73 -3.54
CA VAL A 35 -8.32 -16.17 -4.85
C VAL A 35 -9.50 -15.24 -4.70
N GLY A 36 -9.30 -13.97 -5.06
CA GLY A 36 -10.37 -12.99 -5.22
C GLY A 36 -10.85 -12.94 -6.67
N VAL A 37 -12.12 -13.25 -6.90
CA VAL A 37 -12.73 -13.23 -8.24
C VAL A 37 -13.66 -12.03 -8.39
N ASP A 38 -13.42 -11.19 -9.40
CA ASP A 38 -14.37 -10.16 -9.79
C ASP A 38 -15.70 -10.82 -10.16
N ALA A 39 -16.77 -10.43 -9.46
CA ALA A 39 -18.11 -10.98 -9.60
C ALA A 39 -18.73 -10.73 -10.98
N SER A 40 -18.16 -9.81 -11.78
CA SER A 40 -18.50 -9.61 -13.19
C SER A 40 -17.86 -10.63 -14.15
N SER A 41 -17.07 -11.58 -13.63
CA SER A 41 -16.48 -12.62 -14.48
C SER A 41 -17.57 -13.50 -15.08
N ASP A 42 -17.50 -13.70 -16.40
CA ASP A 42 -18.52 -14.38 -17.21
C ASP A 42 -18.01 -15.69 -17.85
N ASP A 43 -16.84 -16.12 -17.43
CA ASP A 43 -16.14 -17.30 -17.91
C ASP A 43 -15.96 -18.34 -16.76
N ARG A 44 -15.16 -19.39 -16.97
CA ARG A 44 -14.95 -20.44 -15.95
C ARG A 44 -14.05 -20.03 -14.78
N THR A 45 -13.69 -18.75 -14.63
CA THR A 45 -12.75 -18.28 -13.60
C THR A 45 -13.16 -18.68 -12.19
N LEU A 46 -14.44 -18.50 -11.81
CA LEU A 46 -14.92 -18.85 -10.46
C LEU A 46 -14.86 -20.35 -10.20
N GLU A 47 -15.25 -21.17 -11.19
CA GLU A 47 -15.19 -22.63 -11.10
C GLU A 47 -13.75 -23.10 -10.91
N ILE A 48 -12.82 -22.58 -11.74
CA ILE A 48 -11.39 -22.90 -11.65
C ILE A 48 -10.80 -22.47 -10.31
N ALA A 49 -11.12 -21.26 -9.83
CA ALA A 49 -10.65 -20.80 -8.52
C ALA A 49 -11.14 -21.74 -7.40
N SER A 50 -12.41 -22.15 -7.44
CA SER A 50 -13.03 -23.01 -6.43
C SER A 50 -12.44 -24.43 -6.40
N ASP A 51 -11.96 -24.92 -7.54
CA ASP A 51 -11.31 -26.23 -7.64
C ASP A 51 -9.90 -26.26 -7.03
N TYR A 52 -9.20 -25.13 -6.97
CA TYR A 52 -7.76 -25.07 -6.70
C TYR A 52 -7.37 -24.28 -5.44
N ALA A 53 -8.18 -23.31 -5.01
CA ALA A 53 -7.86 -22.43 -3.90
C ALA A 53 -8.39 -22.97 -2.56
N ASP A 54 -7.73 -22.62 -1.46
CA ASP A 54 -8.24 -22.89 -0.11
C ASP A 54 -9.37 -21.92 0.26
N VAL A 55 -9.29 -20.68 -0.23
CA VAL A 55 -10.29 -19.64 0.02
C VAL A 55 -10.57 -18.89 -1.27
N VAL A 56 -11.85 -18.75 -1.61
CA VAL A 56 -12.34 -17.94 -2.71
C VAL A 56 -13.31 -16.90 -2.18
N TYR A 57 -13.11 -15.64 -2.55
CA TYR A 57 -14.06 -14.56 -2.28
C TYR A 57 -14.39 -13.79 -3.55
N ARG A 58 -15.52 -13.09 -3.54
CA ARG A 58 -16.03 -12.36 -4.70
C ARG A 58 -16.18 -10.88 -4.39
N PHE A 59 -15.94 -10.04 -5.40
CA PHE A 59 -16.10 -8.60 -5.26
C PHE A 59 -16.59 -7.92 -6.53
N HIS A 60 -17.26 -6.77 -6.39
CA HIS A 60 -17.56 -5.86 -7.47
C HIS A 60 -16.50 -4.75 -7.55
N LEU A 61 -16.12 -4.38 -8.77
CA LEU A 61 -15.25 -3.25 -9.02
C LEU A 61 -16.06 -1.98 -9.31
N PRO A 62 -15.66 -0.81 -8.79
CA PRO A 62 -16.27 0.46 -9.16
C PRO A 62 -16.16 0.75 -10.66
N ARG A 63 -15.09 0.27 -11.29
CA ARG A 63 -14.86 0.34 -12.74
C ARG A 63 -14.39 -1.04 -13.24
N PRO A 64 -15.05 -1.65 -14.23
CA PRO A 64 -14.66 -2.97 -14.74
C PRO A 64 -13.20 -3.03 -15.17
N GLY A 65 -12.49 -4.11 -14.80
CA GLY A 65 -11.11 -4.38 -15.21
C GLY A 65 -10.02 -3.62 -14.46
N GLN A 66 -10.36 -2.77 -13.48
CA GLN A 66 -9.39 -2.13 -12.60
C GLN A 66 -9.35 -2.84 -11.25
N LEU A 67 -8.43 -3.80 -11.08
CA LEU A 67 -8.33 -4.59 -9.84
C LEU A 67 -7.70 -3.83 -8.66
N SER A 68 -7.14 -2.62 -8.88
CA SER A 68 -6.52 -1.80 -7.83
C SER A 68 -7.39 -1.63 -6.56
N PRO A 69 -8.71 -1.34 -6.66
CA PRO A 69 -9.57 -1.17 -5.49
C PRO A 69 -9.75 -2.44 -4.64
N ALA A 70 -9.52 -3.62 -5.22
CA ALA A 70 -9.68 -4.90 -4.53
C ALA A 70 -8.42 -5.34 -3.78
N ARG A 71 -7.28 -4.66 -3.95
CA ARG A 71 -5.96 -5.08 -3.41
C ARG A 71 -5.80 -4.98 -1.88
N ALA A 72 -6.76 -4.40 -1.18
CA ALA A 72 -6.82 -4.43 0.29
C ALA A 72 -7.72 -5.55 0.86
N LEU A 73 -8.61 -6.12 0.03
CA LEU A 73 -9.51 -7.20 0.44
C LEU A 73 -8.79 -8.48 0.90
N PRO A 74 -7.61 -8.88 0.34
CA PRO A 74 -6.96 -10.12 0.74
C PRO A 74 -6.68 -10.21 2.25
N PHE A 75 -6.40 -9.09 2.89
CA PHE A 75 -6.12 -9.04 4.34
C PHE A 75 -7.33 -9.43 5.22
N ASP A 76 -8.56 -9.48 4.68
CA ASP A 76 -9.74 -9.97 5.41
C ASP A 76 -9.87 -11.49 5.41
N TYR A 77 -9.14 -12.16 4.51
CA TYR A 77 -9.30 -13.59 4.23
C TYR A 77 -8.00 -14.37 4.46
N ALA A 78 -6.85 -13.72 4.27
CA ALA A 78 -5.54 -14.34 4.42
C ALA A 78 -5.26 -14.69 5.89
N THR A 79 -4.83 -15.93 6.13
CA THR A 79 -4.51 -16.44 7.47
C THR A 79 -3.00 -16.62 7.71
N GLY A 80 -2.17 -16.49 6.67
CA GLY A 80 -0.71 -16.53 6.77
C GLY A 80 -0.13 -15.30 7.48
N ASP A 81 1.09 -15.43 7.99
CA ASP A 81 1.86 -14.32 8.57
C ASP A 81 2.35 -13.34 7.48
N TRP A 82 2.46 -13.83 6.26
CA TRP A 82 2.88 -13.10 5.06
C TRP A 82 1.88 -13.31 3.92
N ILE A 83 1.75 -12.30 3.07
CA ILE A 83 1.00 -12.35 1.82
C ILE A 83 1.96 -12.16 0.65
N LEU A 84 1.95 -13.11 -0.30
CA LEU A 84 2.48 -12.92 -1.65
C LEU A 84 1.32 -12.56 -2.58
N SER A 85 1.25 -11.32 -3.05
CA SER A 85 0.20 -10.86 -3.97
C SER A 85 0.69 -10.97 -5.42
N ILE A 86 0.30 -12.01 -6.16
CA ILE A 86 0.70 -12.24 -7.55
C ILE A 86 -0.48 -12.02 -8.52
N ASP A 87 -0.22 -11.50 -9.71
CA ASP A 87 -1.26 -11.31 -10.72
C ASP A 87 -1.53 -12.62 -11.49
N ASP A 88 -2.71 -12.77 -12.09
CA ASP A 88 -3.09 -14.00 -12.82
C ASP A 88 -2.30 -14.23 -14.13
N ASP A 89 -1.49 -13.23 -14.52
CA ASP A 89 -0.53 -13.27 -15.61
C ASP A 89 0.93 -13.27 -15.17
N GLU A 90 1.19 -13.67 -13.92
CA GLU A 90 2.51 -13.77 -13.33
C GLU A 90 2.80 -15.17 -12.75
N SER A 91 4.09 -15.52 -12.63
CA SER A 91 4.59 -16.68 -11.88
C SER A 91 5.87 -16.31 -11.13
N MET A 92 6.20 -16.98 -10.03
CA MET A 92 7.53 -16.84 -9.42
C MET A 92 8.56 -17.72 -10.13
N GLU A 93 9.84 -17.33 -10.15
CA GLU A 93 10.91 -18.25 -10.56
C GLU A 93 11.03 -19.46 -9.62
N PRO A 94 11.46 -20.64 -10.12
CA PRO A 94 11.67 -21.83 -9.29
C PRO A 94 12.58 -21.62 -8.09
N THR A 95 13.54 -20.69 -8.17
CA THR A 95 14.44 -20.35 -7.07
C THR A 95 13.72 -19.78 -5.85
N PHE A 96 12.50 -19.25 -6.01
CA PHE A 96 11.70 -18.74 -4.90
C PHE A 96 11.38 -19.79 -3.84
N ASP A 97 11.19 -21.06 -4.25
CA ASP A 97 10.75 -22.15 -3.36
C ASP A 97 11.76 -22.38 -2.22
N ALA A 98 13.05 -22.29 -2.53
CA ALA A 98 14.12 -22.42 -1.56
C ALA A 98 14.38 -21.13 -0.75
N LEU A 99 13.97 -19.97 -1.28
CA LEU A 99 14.27 -18.67 -0.67
C LEU A 99 13.19 -18.24 0.33
N VAL A 100 11.92 -18.49 0.02
CA VAL A 100 10.77 -17.86 0.69
C VAL A 100 10.76 -18.04 2.21
N GLY A 101 11.11 -19.23 2.71
CA GLY A 101 11.19 -19.49 4.16
C GLY A 101 12.22 -18.60 4.87
N SER A 102 13.38 -18.37 4.24
CA SER A 102 14.43 -17.50 4.78
C SER A 102 14.06 -16.02 4.75
N LEU A 103 13.34 -15.58 3.71
CA LEU A 103 12.81 -14.22 3.59
C LEU A 103 11.81 -13.95 4.71
N MET A 104 10.86 -14.87 4.92
CA MET A 104 9.83 -14.70 5.94
C MET A 104 10.35 -14.79 7.38
N ALA A 105 11.46 -15.50 7.59
CA ALA A 105 12.14 -15.63 8.87
C ALA A 105 13.08 -14.44 9.20
N ALA A 106 13.35 -13.56 8.23
CA ALA A 106 14.24 -12.42 8.44
C ALA A 106 13.67 -11.46 9.52
N PRO A 107 14.46 -11.11 10.55
CA PRO A 107 13.98 -10.24 11.62
C PRO A 107 13.78 -8.81 11.10
N ASN A 108 12.72 -8.15 11.59
CA ASN A 108 12.41 -6.75 11.33
C ASN A 108 12.10 -6.39 9.86
N VAL A 109 11.99 -7.37 8.96
CA VAL A 109 11.58 -7.13 7.57
C VAL A 109 10.06 -7.12 7.47
N THR A 110 9.53 -6.08 6.81
CA THR A 110 8.09 -5.94 6.58
C THR A 110 7.69 -6.30 5.15
N HIS A 111 8.59 -6.15 4.17
CA HIS A 111 8.27 -6.42 2.77
C HIS A 111 9.50 -6.66 1.88
N TYR A 112 9.25 -7.27 0.72
CA TYR A 112 10.23 -7.53 -0.32
C TYR A 112 9.72 -7.07 -1.70
N TYR A 113 10.64 -6.50 -2.48
CA TYR A 113 10.49 -6.20 -3.88
C TYR A 113 11.18 -7.27 -4.71
N PHE A 114 10.55 -7.73 -5.78
CA PHE A 114 11.15 -8.65 -6.75
C PHE A 114 11.18 -7.99 -8.13
N PRO A 115 12.21 -8.25 -8.95
CA PRO A 115 12.23 -7.77 -10.31
C PRO A 115 11.24 -8.59 -11.15
N ARG A 116 10.55 -7.94 -12.08
CA ARG A 116 9.72 -8.62 -13.09
C ARG A 116 10.53 -8.86 -14.36
N LYS A 117 10.54 -10.10 -14.82
CA LYS A 117 11.04 -10.53 -16.12
C LYS A 117 9.85 -10.63 -17.08
N TRP A 118 9.77 -9.66 -17.98
CA TRP A 118 8.73 -9.59 -19.01
C TRP A 118 9.00 -10.66 -20.08
N ILE A 119 8.26 -11.76 -20.03
CA ILE A 119 8.43 -12.93 -20.89
C ILE A 119 7.90 -12.62 -22.29
N VAL A 120 8.74 -12.82 -23.31
CA VAL A 120 8.44 -12.46 -24.72
C VAL A 120 8.53 -13.63 -25.69
N ALA A 121 9.02 -14.78 -25.25
CA ALA A 121 9.09 -16.00 -26.06
C ALA A 121 8.93 -17.24 -25.18
N ASP A 122 8.33 -18.28 -25.74
CA ASP A 122 8.18 -19.61 -25.16
C ASP A 122 9.31 -20.56 -25.58
N ASP A 123 9.85 -20.41 -26.78
CA ASP A 123 11.00 -21.17 -27.28
C ASP A 123 11.98 -20.32 -28.13
N PRO A 124 13.21 -20.05 -27.66
CA PRO A 124 13.67 -20.32 -26.29
C PRO A 124 12.91 -19.44 -25.29
N TYR A 125 12.59 -20.01 -24.12
CA TYR A 125 11.92 -19.26 -23.05
C TYR A 125 12.79 -18.09 -22.59
N ALA A 126 12.32 -16.86 -22.83
CA ALA A 126 13.15 -15.66 -22.70
C ALA A 126 12.38 -14.42 -22.26
N TYR A 127 13.09 -13.51 -21.60
CA TYR A 127 12.58 -12.21 -21.15
C TYR A 127 13.35 -11.05 -21.77
N VAL A 128 12.75 -9.85 -21.74
CA VAL A 128 13.41 -8.60 -22.17
C VAL A 128 14.40 -8.13 -21.10
N ASP A 129 15.68 -8.12 -21.44
CA ASP A 129 16.78 -7.74 -20.55
C ASP A 129 17.25 -6.31 -20.88
N ALA A 130 16.35 -5.35 -20.76
CA ALA A 130 16.61 -3.95 -21.03
C ALA A 130 15.69 -3.02 -20.22
N PRO A 131 16.14 -1.79 -19.90
CA PRO A 131 15.24 -0.76 -19.36
C PRO A 131 14.14 -0.39 -20.37
N PRO A 132 12.91 -0.07 -19.90
CA PRO A 132 12.46 -0.07 -18.51
C PRO A 132 11.97 -1.44 -18.00
N TRP A 133 11.92 -2.48 -18.84
CA TRP A 133 11.35 -3.79 -18.50
C TRP A 133 12.12 -4.55 -17.42
N PHE A 134 13.45 -4.40 -17.36
CA PHE A 134 14.29 -5.04 -16.35
C PHE A 134 15.40 -4.10 -15.83
N PRO A 135 15.65 -4.03 -14.50
CA PRO A 135 14.91 -4.68 -13.41
C PRO A 135 13.67 -3.85 -13.02
N ASN A 136 12.47 -4.37 -13.33
CA ASN A 136 11.21 -3.71 -13.00
C ASN A 136 10.69 -4.21 -11.64
N TRP A 137 11.09 -3.52 -10.57
CA TRP A 137 10.82 -3.91 -9.19
C TRP A 137 9.35 -3.75 -8.76
N ALA A 138 8.77 -4.81 -8.20
CA ALA A 138 7.40 -4.84 -7.69
C ALA A 138 7.35 -5.34 -6.23
N PRO A 139 6.69 -4.62 -5.30
CA PRO A 139 6.49 -5.08 -3.93
C PRO A 139 5.39 -6.13 -3.90
N ARG A 140 5.77 -7.39 -3.67
CA ARG A 140 4.86 -8.52 -3.87
C ARG A 140 4.75 -9.42 -2.64
N LEU A 141 5.75 -9.45 -1.77
CA LEU A 141 5.72 -10.18 -0.49
C LEU A 141 5.77 -9.19 0.67
N PHE A 142 4.76 -9.20 1.54
CA PHE A 142 4.68 -8.31 2.69
C PHE A 142 3.97 -8.99 3.87
N ARG A 143 4.20 -8.49 5.08
CA ARG A 143 3.54 -8.97 6.29
C ARG A 143 2.01 -8.87 6.14
N ASN A 144 1.30 -9.87 6.63
CA ASN A 144 -0.16 -9.81 6.79
C ASN A 144 -0.52 -8.93 7.99
N ASP A 145 -0.17 -7.65 7.89
CA ASP A 145 -0.42 -6.64 8.91
C ASP A 145 -0.95 -5.38 8.22
N ARG A 146 -2.25 -5.13 8.44
CA ARG A 146 -2.97 -4.00 7.86
C ARG A 146 -2.47 -2.65 8.34
N SER A 147 -1.77 -2.61 9.46
CA SER A 147 -1.17 -1.37 9.95
C SER A 147 0.05 -0.94 9.15
N LEU A 148 0.61 -1.84 8.32
CA LEU A 148 1.83 -1.59 7.56
C LEU A 148 1.61 -1.39 6.07
N VAL A 149 0.44 -1.74 5.53
CA VAL A 149 0.18 -1.77 4.09
C VAL A 149 -0.97 -0.85 3.73
N PHE A 150 -0.70 0.10 2.85
CA PHE A 150 -1.71 0.94 2.24
C PHE A 150 -1.69 0.79 0.72
N LYS A 151 -2.85 0.66 0.09
CA LYS A 151 -2.96 0.60 -1.37
C LYS A 151 -3.92 1.67 -1.86
N PRO A 152 -3.42 2.70 -2.58
CA PRO A 152 -4.29 3.68 -3.21
C PRO A 152 -5.21 3.05 -4.27
N ALA A 153 -6.39 3.64 -4.46
CA ALA A 153 -7.39 3.18 -5.42
C ALA A 153 -6.98 3.35 -6.89
N GLY A 154 -6.03 4.26 -7.18
CA GLY A 154 -5.65 4.63 -8.55
C GLY A 154 -5.08 3.47 -9.39
N ALA A 155 -5.30 3.54 -10.71
CA ALA A 155 -4.63 2.66 -11.67
C ALA A 155 -3.10 2.88 -11.60
N HIS A 156 -2.33 1.79 -11.72
CA HIS A 156 -0.86 1.81 -11.66
C HIS A 156 -0.24 2.46 -10.41
N THR A 157 -1.00 2.58 -9.32
CA THR A 157 -0.45 2.97 -8.01
C THR A 157 0.14 1.74 -7.32
N MET A 158 1.28 1.92 -6.65
CA MET A 158 1.98 0.87 -5.92
C MET A 158 1.40 0.71 -4.50
N TYR A 159 1.68 -0.42 -3.85
CA TYR A 159 1.53 -0.49 -2.39
C TYR A 159 2.46 0.52 -1.74
N HIS A 160 1.97 1.25 -0.76
CA HIS A 160 2.79 1.97 0.19
C HIS A 160 3.00 1.08 1.41
N LEU A 161 4.26 0.83 1.76
CA LEU A 161 4.65 -0.17 2.75
C LEU A 161 5.48 0.51 3.83
N LEU A 162 5.12 0.28 5.09
CA LEU A 162 5.80 0.84 6.24
C LEU A 162 6.85 -0.13 6.80
N GLY A 163 7.94 0.43 7.32
CA GLY A 163 9.03 -0.33 7.91
C GLY A 163 10.09 -0.82 6.91
N PRO A 164 11.08 -1.61 7.37
CA PRO A 164 12.20 -2.04 6.55
C PRO A 164 11.79 -2.98 5.42
N GLY A 165 12.08 -2.58 4.18
CA GLY A 165 11.91 -3.39 2.97
C GLY A 165 13.21 -3.63 2.22
N PHE A 166 13.26 -4.70 1.44
CA PHE A 166 14.46 -5.10 0.69
C PHE A 166 14.15 -5.48 -0.76
N TYR A 167 15.09 -5.21 -1.65
CA TYR A 167 15.08 -5.69 -3.03
C TYR A 167 15.73 -7.08 -3.06
N GLU A 168 14.98 -8.09 -3.48
CA GLU A 168 15.44 -9.47 -3.56
C GLU A 168 15.79 -9.83 -5.00
N GLU A 169 17.08 -9.89 -5.30
CA GLU A 169 17.62 -10.09 -6.66
C GLU A 169 17.85 -11.56 -7.04
N ARG A 170 17.81 -12.49 -6.08
CA ARG A 170 18.13 -13.92 -6.31
C ARG A 170 17.00 -14.70 -6.98
N THR A 171 15.85 -14.07 -7.17
CA THR A 171 14.66 -14.62 -7.83
C THR A 171 13.88 -13.50 -8.49
N ALA A 172 13.07 -13.83 -9.48
CA ALA A 172 12.21 -12.87 -10.17
C ALA A 172 10.76 -13.37 -10.28
N ILE A 173 9.89 -12.45 -10.70
CA ILE A 173 8.55 -12.75 -11.19
C ILE A 173 8.64 -12.87 -12.71
N HIS A 174 8.09 -13.93 -13.29
CA HIS A 174 7.80 -14.02 -14.72
C HIS A 174 6.48 -13.31 -14.99
N HIS A 175 6.49 -12.32 -15.88
CA HIS A 175 5.30 -11.57 -16.29
C HIS A 175 4.95 -11.92 -17.74
N PHE A 176 3.79 -12.52 -17.97
CA PHE A 176 3.46 -13.17 -19.25
C PHE A 176 2.63 -12.31 -20.20
N GLU A 177 2.27 -11.09 -19.80
CA GLU A 177 1.44 -10.20 -20.63
C GLU A 177 1.95 -10.04 -22.08
N PRO A 178 3.26 -9.89 -22.37
CA PRO A 178 3.72 -9.74 -23.75
C PRO A 178 3.46 -10.98 -24.61
N LEU A 179 3.56 -12.15 -24.00
CA LEU A 179 3.37 -13.44 -24.65
C LEU A 179 1.88 -13.78 -24.84
N TRP A 180 1.03 -13.44 -23.87
CA TRP A 180 -0.38 -13.85 -23.85
C TRP A 180 -1.34 -12.82 -24.44
N CYS A 181 -0.96 -11.55 -24.45
CA CYS A 181 -1.76 -10.50 -25.05
C CYS A 181 -1.27 -10.17 -26.46
N THR A 182 -2.19 -9.92 -27.39
CA THR A 182 -1.88 -9.31 -28.68
C THR A 182 -1.53 -7.82 -28.51
N PRO A 183 -0.81 -7.20 -29.46
CA PRO A 183 -0.59 -5.75 -29.44
C PRO A 183 -1.89 -4.94 -29.34
N LYS A 184 -2.97 -5.41 -29.98
CA LYS A 184 -4.30 -4.78 -29.91
C LYS A 184 -4.89 -4.82 -28.50
N GLN A 185 -4.79 -5.96 -27.81
CA GLN A 185 -5.27 -6.09 -26.43
C GLN A 185 -4.49 -5.21 -25.46
N ARG A 186 -3.15 -5.14 -25.61
CA ARG A 186 -2.32 -4.22 -24.83
C ARG A 186 -2.68 -2.76 -25.08
N ALA A 187 -2.87 -2.36 -26.34
CA ALA A 187 -3.28 -1.00 -26.68
C ALA A 187 -4.66 -0.64 -26.06
N ALA A 188 -5.62 -1.57 -26.07
CA ALA A 188 -6.91 -1.38 -25.42
C ALA A 188 -6.78 -1.25 -23.89
N LYS A 189 -5.91 -2.05 -23.27
CA LYS A 189 -5.60 -1.98 -21.83
C LYS A 189 -4.98 -0.62 -21.46
N VAL A 190 -4.01 -0.14 -22.23
CA VAL A 190 -3.40 1.19 -22.07
C VAL A 190 -4.44 2.30 -22.22
N ALA A 191 -5.32 2.23 -23.23
CA ALA A 191 -6.39 3.21 -23.42
C ALA A 191 -7.34 3.26 -22.22
N ALA A 192 -7.71 2.10 -21.65
CA ALA A 192 -8.52 2.05 -20.44
C ALA A 192 -7.83 2.68 -19.23
N TYR A 193 -6.51 2.54 -19.09
CA TYR A 193 -5.74 3.21 -18.04
C TYR A 193 -5.66 4.72 -18.22
N ARG A 194 -5.51 5.22 -19.45
CA ARG A 194 -5.58 6.66 -19.73
C ARG A 194 -6.93 7.25 -19.30
N THR A 195 -8.03 6.59 -19.65
CA THR A 195 -9.38 6.99 -19.19
C THR A 195 -9.52 6.94 -17.66
N ALA A 196 -8.73 6.09 -16.99
CA ALA A 196 -8.71 5.99 -15.53
C ALA A 196 -7.84 7.03 -14.81
N GLY A 197 -7.11 7.87 -15.56
CA GLY A 197 -6.19 8.88 -15.03
C GLY A 197 -4.76 8.37 -14.78
N ALA A 198 -4.36 7.26 -15.39
CA ALA A 198 -2.97 6.79 -15.32
C ALA A 198 -2.02 7.72 -16.09
N THR A 199 -0.78 7.84 -15.62
CA THR A 199 0.27 8.65 -16.26
C THR A 199 0.94 7.92 -17.42
N GLU A 200 1.45 8.68 -18.40
CA GLU A 200 2.17 8.18 -19.58
C GLU A 200 3.37 7.27 -19.26
N ALA A 201 4.02 7.46 -18.09
CA ALA A 201 5.20 6.67 -17.68
C ALA A 201 4.96 5.16 -17.58
N SER A 202 3.70 4.72 -17.48
CA SER A 202 3.34 3.29 -17.45
C SER A 202 3.15 2.67 -18.84
N GLU A 203 3.01 3.49 -19.87
CA GLU A 203 2.69 3.07 -21.24
C GLU A 203 3.91 2.51 -21.96
N THR A 204 5.10 3.03 -21.63
CA THR A 204 6.38 2.61 -22.19
C THR A 204 6.66 1.12 -22.01
N TYR A 205 6.03 0.47 -21.03
CA TYR A 205 6.16 -0.97 -20.81
C TYR A 205 5.43 -1.82 -21.86
N TYR A 206 4.40 -1.28 -22.52
CA TYR A 206 3.53 -2.03 -23.42
C TYR A 206 4.01 -2.06 -24.88
N GLU A 207 5.05 -1.28 -25.19
CA GLU A 207 5.68 -1.16 -26.51
C GLU A 207 7.09 -1.74 -26.50
N ILE A 208 7.20 -3.06 -26.65
CA ILE A 208 8.48 -3.77 -26.63
C ILE A 208 9.12 -3.76 -28.03
N PRO A 209 10.30 -3.12 -28.23
CA PRO A 209 11.00 -3.16 -29.51
C PRO A 209 11.40 -4.59 -29.87
N HIS A 210 11.28 -4.94 -31.15
CA HIS A 210 11.60 -6.28 -31.61
C HIS A 210 13.09 -6.62 -31.42
N ASP A 211 13.96 -5.62 -31.49
CA ASP A 211 15.41 -5.67 -31.31
C ASP A 211 15.87 -5.47 -29.85
N ALA A 212 14.94 -5.32 -28.90
CA ALA A 212 15.30 -5.21 -27.49
C ALA A 212 16.09 -6.45 -27.04
N PRO A 213 17.20 -6.28 -26.28
CA PRO A 213 17.98 -7.39 -25.75
C PRO A 213 17.11 -8.40 -24.99
N ARG A 214 17.36 -9.70 -25.20
CA ARG A 214 16.64 -10.79 -24.56
C ARG A 214 17.60 -11.74 -23.89
N ARG A 215 17.20 -12.33 -22.76
CA ARG A 215 17.96 -13.39 -22.09
C ARG A 215 17.10 -14.62 -21.83
N PRO A 216 17.66 -15.83 -21.98
CA PRO A 216 17.01 -17.05 -21.55
C PRO A 216 16.72 -17.02 -20.05
N VAL A 217 15.66 -17.69 -19.64
CA VAL A 217 15.30 -17.90 -18.24
C VAL A 217 14.74 -19.31 -18.07
N THR A 218 14.77 -19.84 -16.86
CA THR A 218 14.20 -21.17 -16.57
C THR A 218 12.69 -21.04 -16.38
N PRO A 219 11.85 -21.75 -17.16
CA PRO A 219 10.42 -21.78 -16.91
C PRO A 219 10.12 -22.47 -15.59
N ARG A 220 9.05 -22.05 -14.91
CA ARG A 220 8.50 -22.83 -13.81
C ARG A 220 7.61 -23.95 -14.37
N GLU A 221 7.81 -25.16 -13.85
CA GLU A 221 6.92 -26.28 -14.09
C GLU A 221 5.83 -26.35 -13.01
N PRO A 222 4.62 -26.83 -13.34
CA PRO A 222 3.55 -27.04 -12.36
C PRO A 222 3.98 -28.02 -11.25
N ALA A 223 3.49 -27.80 -10.02
CA ALA A 223 3.64 -28.77 -8.95
C ALA A 223 2.73 -29.98 -9.25
N LEU A 224 3.31 -31.19 -9.30
CA LEU A 224 2.57 -32.43 -9.53
C LEU A 224 2.42 -33.25 -8.24
N PRO A 225 1.25 -33.89 -8.02
CA PRO A 225 -0.01 -33.73 -8.75
C PRO A 225 -0.80 -32.50 -8.27
N VAL A 226 -1.50 -31.86 -9.21
CA VAL A 226 -2.52 -30.84 -8.90
C VAL A 226 -3.68 -31.52 -8.19
N VAL A 227 -3.76 -31.38 -6.86
CA VAL A 227 -4.88 -31.89 -6.06
C VAL A 227 -5.91 -30.79 -5.93
N ARG A 228 -7.17 -31.10 -6.30
CA ARG A 228 -8.28 -30.18 -6.04
C ARG A 228 -8.35 -29.87 -4.56
N ARG A 229 -8.38 -28.58 -4.21
CA ARG A 229 -8.56 -28.15 -2.83
C ARG A 229 -10.06 -28.04 -2.57
N ALA A 230 -10.55 -28.73 -1.54
CA ALA A 230 -11.93 -28.57 -1.07
C ALA A 230 -12.02 -27.31 -0.19
N GLY A 231 -11.75 -26.15 -0.79
CA GLY A 231 -11.66 -24.86 -0.11
C GLY A 231 -13.02 -24.25 0.26
N VAL A 232 -12.97 -23.10 0.93
CA VAL A 232 -14.14 -22.30 1.28
C VAL A 232 -14.41 -21.29 0.18
N VAL A 233 -15.64 -21.27 -0.33
CA VAL A 233 -16.13 -20.21 -1.23
C VAL A 233 -17.07 -19.31 -0.44
N HIS A 234 -16.74 -18.03 -0.32
CA HIS A 234 -17.60 -17.05 0.33
C HIS A 234 -18.74 -16.61 -0.59
N ASP A 235 -19.98 -16.80 -0.14
CA ASP A 235 -21.18 -16.41 -0.90
C ASP A 235 -21.35 -14.89 -1.02
N ALA A 236 -20.92 -14.15 0.01
CA ALA A 236 -21.05 -12.69 0.05
C ALA A 236 -20.14 -12.02 -0.97
N ILE A 237 -20.74 -11.19 -1.83
CA ILE A 237 -20.01 -10.34 -2.77
C ILE A 237 -19.75 -8.98 -2.12
N ARG A 238 -18.49 -8.54 -2.10
CA ARG A 238 -18.09 -7.27 -1.50
C ARG A 238 -17.92 -6.17 -2.53
N GLU A 239 -18.20 -4.93 -2.15
CA GLU A 239 -17.78 -3.79 -2.95
C GLU A 239 -16.28 -3.52 -2.72
N ALA A 240 -15.50 -3.56 -3.80
CA ALA A 240 -14.08 -3.22 -3.73
C ALA A 240 -13.93 -1.69 -3.71
N ALA A 241 -13.78 -1.13 -2.52
CA ALA A 241 -13.50 0.29 -2.33
C ALA A 241 -12.13 0.46 -1.65
N ALA A 242 -11.12 0.87 -2.42
CA ALA A 242 -9.92 1.42 -1.82
C ALA A 242 -10.20 2.88 -1.45
N PRO A 243 -9.78 3.33 -0.25
CA PRO A 243 -10.02 4.70 0.17
C PRO A 243 -9.20 5.67 -0.69
N GLU A 244 -9.75 6.87 -0.91
CA GLU A 244 -9.11 7.94 -1.68
C GLU A 244 -7.84 8.44 -1.00
N HIS A 245 -7.89 8.52 0.33
CA HIS A 245 -6.79 8.94 1.18
C HIS A 245 -6.33 7.80 2.09
N PRO A 246 -5.07 7.81 2.56
CA PRO A 246 -4.66 6.92 3.63
C PRO A 246 -5.57 7.12 4.85
N PRO A 247 -6.00 6.04 5.54
CA PRO A 247 -6.92 6.12 6.66
C PRO A 247 -6.21 6.58 7.95
N TRP A 248 -5.55 7.74 7.88
CA TRP A 248 -5.03 8.40 9.06
C TRP A 248 -6.19 8.89 9.93
N ALA A 249 -6.10 8.68 11.23
CA ALA A 249 -7.03 9.29 12.17
C ALA A 249 -6.36 9.49 13.53
N ALA A 250 -6.68 10.61 14.17
CA ALA A 250 -6.13 10.98 15.46
C ALA A 250 -7.23 11.48 16.41
N SER A 251 -7.01 11.29 17.71
CA SER A 251 -7.75 12.01 18.74
C SER A 251 -6.80 12.66 19.74
N PHE A 252 -7.06 13.93 20.05
CA PHE A 252 -6.31 14.68 21.06
C PHE A 252 -6.83 14.33 22.45
N GLU A 253 -5.96 13.79 23.30
CA GLU A 253 -6.34 13.36 24.65
C GLU A 253 -6.05 14.43 25.69
N ARG A 254 -4.93 15.16 25.51
CA ARG A 254 -4.49 16.18 26.46
C ARG A 254 -3.58 17.20 25.78
N VAL A 255 -3.83 18.47 26.02
CA VAL A 255 -2.93 19.58 25.66
C VAL A 255 -2.55 20.33 26.93
N GLU A 256 -1.25 20.39 27.21
CA GLU A 256 -0.68 21.15 28.32
C GLU A 256 -0.04 22.41 27.76
N MET A 257 -0.86 23.47 27.67
CA MET A 257 -0.50 24.77 27.14
C MET A 257 -1.04 25.87 28.07
N PRO A 258 -0.29 26.96 28.35
CA PRO A 258 -0.81 28.09 29.09
C PRO A 258 -2.03 28.70 28.39
N ALA A 259 -3.07 29.06 29.16
CA ALA A 259 -4.22 29.80 28.65
C ALA A 259 -3.97 31.31 28.56
N THR A 260 -2.87 31.79 29.14
CA THR A 260 -2.49 33.20 29.13
C THR A 260 -0.99 33.36 28.98
N MET A 261 -0.56 34.25 28.09
CA MET A 261 0.84 34.53 27.80
C MET A 261 1.07 36.03 27.58
N ARG A 262 2.33 36.47 27.61
CA ARG A 262 2.75 37.82 27.21
C ARG A 262 3.04 37.87 25.71
N PRO A 263 2.98 39.06 25.09
CA PRO A 263 3.38 39.21 23.70
C PRO A 263 4.78 38.64 23.41
N GLY A 264 4.87 37.75 22.42
CA GLY A 264 6.13 37.10 22.03
C GLY A 264 6.72 36.12 23.05
N GLU A 265 6.00 35.79 24.13
CA GLU A 265 6.45 34.79 25.10
C GLU A 265 6.55 33.41 24.45
N VAL A 266 7.54 32.62 24.86
CA VAL A 266 7.74 31.24 24.42
C VAL A 266 7.29 30.29 25.51
N ALA A 267 6.43 29.34 25.18
CA ALA A 267 5.99 28.29 26.08
C ALA A 267 6.39 26.91 25.56
N LEU A 268 6.75 26.01 26.49
CA LEU A 268 6.81 24.59 26.20
C LEU A 268 5.40 24.01 26.23
N VAL A 269 4.99 23.35 25.16
CA VAL A 269 3.68 22.72 25.03
C VAL A 269 3.84 21.21 24.93
N ARG A 270 2.97 20.46 25.62
CA ARG A 270 2.91 19.01 25.49
C ARG A 270 1.55 18.60 24.98
N VAL A 271 1.54 17.84 23.90
CA VAL A 271 0.30 17.42 23.22
C VAL A 271 0.28 15.91 23.14
N THR A 272 -0.69 15.28 23.80
CA THR A 272 -0.89 13.84 23.78
C THR A 272 -1.98 13.48 22.78
N VAL A 273 -1.62 12.66 21.79
CA VAL A 273 -2.47 12.28 20.67
C VAL A 273 -2.52 10.75 20.56
N ARG A 274 -3.70 10.19 20.37
CA ARG A 274 -3.91 8.76 20.10
C ARG A 274 -4.08 8.51 18.61
N ASN A 275 -3.45 7.44 18.12
CA ASN A 275 -3.70 6.88 16.81
C ASN A 275 -5.03 6.12 16.82
N THR A 276 -6.05 6.69 16.21
CA THR A 276 -7.37 6.07 16.06
C THR A 276 -7.59 5.51 14.65
N GLY A 277 -6.59 5.64 13.78
CA GLY A 277 -6.61 5.13 12.42
C GLY A 277 -6.23 3.66 12.33
N VAL A 278 -6.11 3.19 11.09
CA VAL A 278 -5.76 1.79 10.79
C VAL A 278 -4.26 1.61 10.55
N LEU A 279 -3.58 2.65 10.09
CA LEU A 279 -2.14 2.61 9.78
C LEU A 279 -1.29 2.97 10.99
N THR A 280 -0.13 2.32 11.10
CA THR A 280 0.91 2.68 12.06
C THR A 280 1.50 4.04 11.73
N TRP A 281 1.70 4.89 12.73
CA TRP A 281 2.47 6.12 12.58
C TRP A 281 3.94 5.81 12.75
N ALA A 282 4.74 6.10 11.73
CA ALA A 282 6.18 5.87 11.74
C ALA A 282 6.94 7.21 11.63
N PRO A 283 7.99 7.42 12.45
CA PRO A 283 8.81 8.62 12.32
C PRO A 283 9.50 8.68 10.96
N THR A 284 9.53 9.86 10.36
CA THR A 284 10.40 10.16 9.22
C THR A 284 11.48 11.14 9.65
N TYR A 285 12.73 10.71 9.52
CA TYR A 285 13.90 11.51 9.92
C TYR A 285 14.44 12.39 8.79
N ALA A 286 13.86 12.32 7.60
CA ALA A 286 14.21 13.21 6.50
C ALA A 286 13.66 14.62 6.76
N GLN A 287 14.51 15.63 6.53
CA GLN A 287 14.11 17.03 6.60
C GLN A 287 13.42 17.44 5.31
N TRP A 288 12.42 18.32 5.41
CA TRP A 288 11.74 18.85 4.23
C TRP A 288 12.69 19.73 3.39
N PRO A 289 12.62 19.66 2.04
CA PRO A 289 11.80 18.75 1.24
C PRO A 289 12.42 17.35 1.14
N ALA A 290 11.65 16.32 1.48
CA ALA A 290 12.04 14.92 1.30
C ALA A 290 10.91 14.11 0.67
N ASN A 291 11.25 13.24 -0.27
CA ASN A 291 10.30 12.32 -0.91
C ASN A 291 10.18 11.02 -0.11
N GLN A 292 9.77 11.11 1.17
CA GLN A 292 9.52 9.94 2.01
C GLN A 292 8.09 9.94 2.52
N TRP A 293 7.25 9.08 1.94
CA TRP A 293 5.89 8.91 2.42
C TRP A 293 5.83 7.87 3.56
N PRO A 294 5.05 8.09 4.63
CA PRO A 294 4.35 9.32 5.00
C PRO A 294 5.20 10.23 5.90
N MET A 295 5.12 11.55 5.75
CA MET A 295 5.78 12.50 6.65
C MET A 295 4.83 12.98 7.73
N LEU A 296 4.69 12.25 8.84
CA LEU A 296 3.77 12.63 9.91
C LEU A 296 4.35 13.69 10.85
N ARG A 297 3.59 14.74 11.14
CA ARG A 297 3.95 15.88 12.01
C ARG A 297 2.77 16.29 12.88
N LEU A 298 3.06 16.91 14.02
CA LEU A 298 2.10 17.71 14.79
C LEU A 298 2.39 19.20 14.57
N THR A 299 1.36 19.99 14.36
CA THR A 299 1.44 21.46 14.34
C THR A 299 0.08 22.06 14.75
N TYR A 300 -0.11 23.35 14.53
CA TYR A 300 -1.33 24.06 14.88
C TYR A 300 -1.70 25.11 13.83
N HIS A 301 -3.00 25.41 13.76
CA HIS A 301 -3.56 26.57 13.09
C HIS A 301 -3.81 27.68 14.14
N LEU A 302 -3.53 28.93 13.79
CA LEU A 302 -3.74 30.09 14.67
C LEU A 302 -4.88 30.96 14.14
N TYR A 303 -5.84 31.25 15.02
CA TYR A 303 -6.97 32.13 14.77
C TYR A 303 -7.04 33.25 15.80
N ALA A 304 -7.58 34.39 15.41
CA ALA A 304 -8.05 35.43 16.30
C ALA A 304 -9.27 34.94 17.11
N GLY A 305 -9.54 35.57 18.26
CA GLY A 305 -10.64 35.19 19.15
C GLY A 305 -12.04 35.36 18.53
N ASP A 306 -12.17 36.14 17.47
CA ASP A 306 -13.38 36.28 16.66
C ASP A 306 -13.51 35.23 15.55
N GLY A 307 -12.52 34.34 15.41
CA GLY A 307 -12.45 33.29 14.39
C GLY A 307 -11.70 33.68 13.12
N GLY A 308 -11.16 34.90 13.02
CA GLY A 308 -10.32 35.30 11.88
C GLY A 308 -9.05 34.46 11.77
N GLU A 309 -8.77 33.89 10.59
CA GLU A 309 -7.53 33.14 10.35
C GLU A 309 -6.30 34.06 10.37
N ILE A 310 -5.27 33.67 11.13
CA ILE A 310 -4.00 34.39 11.23
C ILE A 310 -2.89 33.59 10.55
N ASP A 311 -2.77 32.31 10.88
CA ASP A 311 -1.77 31.40 10.30
C ASP A 311 -2.35 29.99 10.27
N TYR A 312 -2.77 29.54 9.09
CA TYR A 312 -3.26 28.18 8.92
C TYR A 312 -2.14 27.15 8.80
N GLU A 313 -0.96 27.51 8.30
CA GLU A 313 0.07 26.49 8.09
C GLU A 313 0.80 26.14 9.39
N GLY A 314 0.82 27.06 10.35
CA GLY A 314 1.56 26.92 11.59
C GLY A 314 3.06 27.11 11.35
N ASN A 315 3.74 27.65 12.36
CA ASN A 315 5.14 28.05 12.24
C ASN A 315 6.16 26.94 12.56
N HIS A 316 5.73 25.78 13.06
CA HIS A 316 6.62 24.71 13.50
C HIS A 316 6.06 23.32 13.20
N ARG A 317 6.92 22.40 12.75
CA ARG A 317 6.59 21.00 12.44
C ARG A 317 7.21 20.08 13.48
N THR A 318 6.41 19.66 14.46
CA THR A 318 6.89 18.79 15.53
C THR A 318 6.95 17.33 15.05
N LEU A 319 8.14 16.73 15.17
CA LEU A 319 8.40 15.36 14.71
C LEU A 319 7.69 14.32 15.59
N LEU A 320 7.24 13.23 14.96
CA LEU A 320 6.76 12.05 15.67
C LEU A 320 7.93 11.38 16.43
N PRO A 321 7.85 11.23 17.77
CA PRO A 321 9.02 10.81 18.55
C PRO A 321 9.30 9.31 18.53
N ARG A 322 8.30 8.48 18.17
CA ARG A 322 8.40 7.02 18.13
C ARG A 322 7.37 6.42 17.18
N VAL A 323 7.50 5.13 16.88
CA VAL A 323 6.43 4.36 16.23
C VAL A 323 5.20 4.31 17.13
N VAL A 324 4.01 4.53 16.57
CA VAL A 324 2.72 4.49 17.27
C VAL A 324 1.75 3.63 16.47
N VAL A 325 1.54 2.40 16.93
CA VAL A 325 0.60 1.46 16.29
C VAL A 325 -0.86 1.90 16.54
N PRO A 326 -1.83 1.42 15.75
CA PRO A 326 -3.24 1.70 15.98
C PRO A 326 -3.65 1.46 17.43
N GLY A 327 -4.38 2.41 18.00
CA GLY A 327 -4.84 2.39 19.39
C GLY A 327 -3.84 2.94 20.41
N GLU A 328 -2.57 3.17 20.08
CA GLU A 328 -1.60 3.77 21.03
C GLU A 328 -1.64 5.30 21.05
N ALA A 329 -1.18 5.88 22.17
CA ALA A 329 -0.99 7.32 22.31
C ALA A 329 0.49 7.71 22.40
N VAL A 330 0.79 8.95 21.99
CA VAL A 330 2.12 9.54 22.01
C VAL A 330 2.03 11.00 22.45
N THR A 331 3.02 11.46 23.20
CA THR A 331 3.15 12.86 23.61
C THR A 331 4.21 13.54 22.77
N PHE A 332 3.79 14.56 22.02
CA PHE A 332 4.65 15.50 21.34
C PHE A 332 5.08 16.60 22.31
N VAL A 333 6.29 17.11 22.10
CA VAL A 333 6.83 18.25 22.86
C VAL A 333 7.20 19.32 21.85
N ASP A 334 6.55 20.47 21.97
CA ASP A 334 6.65 21.59 21.03
C ASP A 334 6.98 22.90 21.78
N THR A 335 7.50 23.89 21.05
CA THR A 335 7.66 25.26 21.51
C THR A 335 6.68 26.16 20.78
N PHE A 336 5.79 26.82 21.53
CA PHE A 336 4.85 27.79 20.98
C PHE A 336 5.32 29.21 21.28
N VAL A 337 5.25 30.10 20.29
CA VAL A 337 5.53 31.53 20.44
C VAL A 337 4.23 32.31 20.37
N ALA A 338 3.87 33.01 21.45
CA ALA A 338 2.66 33.82 21.50
C ALA A 338 2.71 34.96 20.47
N PRO A 339 1.56 35.34 19.88
CA PRO A 339 1.44 36.56 19.09
C PRO A 339 2.06 37.77 19.78
N THR A 340 2.64 38.69 19.01
CA THR A 340 3.24 39.93 19.56
C THR A 340 2.22 41.04 19.83
N THR A 341 0.94 40.79 19.53
CA THR A 341 -0.17 41.71 19.78
C THR A 341 -1.03 41.15 20.91
N ALA A 342 -1.46 42.00 21.84
CA ALA A 342 -2.40 41.61 22.87
C ALA A 342 -3.79 41.33 22.26
N GLY A 343 -4.48 40.33 22.77
CA GLY A 343 -5.78 39.90 22.26
C GLY A 343 -6.13 38.47 22.67
N ASP A 344 -7.32 38.04 22.31
CA ASP A 344 -7.75 36.65 22.43
C ASP A 344 -7.49 35.91 21.12
N TYR A 345 -7.10 34.64 21.24
CA TYR A 345 -6.68 33.76 20.16
C TYR A 345 -7.18 32.34 20.39
N VAL A 346 -7.20 31.54 19.33
CA VAL A 346 -7.42 30.10 19.39
C VAL A 346 -6.25 29.40 18.69
N VAL A 347 -5.61 28.47 19.40
CA VAL A 347 -4.56 27.61 18.88
C VAL A 347 -5.18 26.24 18.63
N ALA A 348 -5.42 25.91 17.37
CA ALA A 348 -6.07 24.67 16.95
C ALA A 348 -5.02 23.63 16.52
N TRP A 349 -4.71 22.68 17.40
CA TRP A 349 -3.75 21.62 17.14
C TRP A 349 -4.30 20.58 16.16
N ASP A 350 -3.48 20.20 15.17
CA ASP A 350 -3.81 19.19 14.18
C ASP A 350 -2.58 18.32 13.81
N MET A 351 -2.86 17.09 13.37
CA MET A 351 -1.89 16.18 12.79
C MET A 351 -1.83 16.39 11.28
N LEU A 352 -0.62 16.26 10.71
CA LEU A 352 -0.35 16.51 9.30
C LEU A 352 0.43 15.34 8.71
N SER A 353 0.03 14.89 7.52
CA SER A 353 0.90 14.17 6.60
C SER A 353 1.46 15.18 5.59
N GLU A 354 2.71 15.61 5.78
CA GLU A 354 3.34 16.70 5.03
C GLU A 354 3.25 16.48 3.52
N GLY A 355 2.90 17.53 2.77
CA GLY A 355 2.74 17.49 1.32
C GLY A 355 1.57 16.65 0.82
N HIS A 356 0.76 16.08 1.71
CA HIS A 356 -0.38 15.23 1.38
C HIS A 356 -1.70 15.80 1.91
N LEU A 357 -1.90 15.81 3.24
CA LEU A 357 -3.15 16.25 3.85
C LEU A 357 -3.02 16.44 5.36
N TRP A 358 -3.91 17.27 5.90
CA TRP A 358 -4.21 17.40 7.31
C TRP A 358 -5.16 16.31 7.77
N PHE A 359 -5.01 15.79 8.99
CA PHE A 359 -5.89 14.75 9.50
C PHE A 359 -7.33 15.26 9.66
N SER A 360 -7.52 16.56 9.90
CA SER A 360 -8.83 17.20 9.91
C SER A 360 -9.55 17.17 8.56
N GLN A 361 -8.82 17.22 7.45
CA GLN A 361 -9.40 17.13 6.10
C GLN A 361 -10.04 15.76 5.82
N ILE A 362 -9.65 14.73 6.57
CA ILE A 362 -10.21 13.38 6.48
C ILE A 362 -10.97 12.96 7.75
N GLY A 363 -11.39 13.94 8.56
CA GLY A 363 -12.40 13.75 9.61
C GLY A 363 -11.88 13.67 11.05
N SER A 364 -10.57 13.83 11.31
CA SER A 364 -10.09 13.97 12.70
C SER A 364 -10.48 15.34 13.27
N ALA A 365 -10.88 15.40 14.54
CA ALA A 365 -11.15 16.67 15.18
C ALA A 365 -9.83 17.36 15.59
N VAL A 366 -9.71 18.65 15.29
CA VAL A 366 -8.64 19.50 15.85
C VAL A 366 -8.89 19.75 17.34
N HIS A 367 -7.83 20.02 18.11
CA HIS A 367 -7.97 20.50 19.49
C HIS A 367 -7.82 22.01 19.55
N ALA A 368 -8.92 22.72 19.80
CA ALA A 368 -8.93 24.17 19.99
C ALA A 368 -8.57 24.55 21.44
N HIS A 369 -7.44 25.22 21.62
CA HIS A 369 -7.00 25.76 22.90
C HIS A 369 -7.15 27.29 22.93
N PRO A 370 -8.03 27.85 23.78
CA PRO A 370 -8.15 29.30 23.95
C PRO A 370 -6.88 29.90 24.58
N LEU A 371 -6.41 31.03 24.03
CA LEU A 371 -5.23 31.74 24.49
C LEU A 371 -5.52 33.24 24.59
N THR A 372 -5.26 33.84 25.75
CA THR A 372 -5.26 35.30 25.92
C THR A 372 -3.83 35.82 25.99
N VAL A 373 -3.47 36.74 25.11
CA VAL A 373 -2.18 37.45 25.14
C VAL A 373 -2.41 38.84 25.75
N ARG A 374 -1.66 39.19 26.81
CA ARG A 374 -1.80 40.50 27.46
C ARG A 374 -0.49 41.07 28.02
N ASP A 375 -0.43 42.40 28.02
CA ASP A 375 0.65 43.18 28.62
C ASP A 375 0.48 43.26 30.16
N ARG A 376 0.75 42.13 30.83
CA ARG A 376 0.59 41.86 32.28
C ARG A 376 -0.78 41.36 32.75
#